data_AF-A0A5M9QK30-F1
#
_entry.id   AF-A0A5M9QK30-F1
#
_cell.length_a   1.000
_cell.length_b   1.000
_cell.length_c   1.000
_cell.angle_alpha   90.00
_cell.angle_beta   90.00
_cell.angle_gamma   90.00
#
_symmetry.space_group_name_H-M   'P 1'
#
loop_
_entity.id
_entity.type
_entity.pdbx_description
1 polymer ?
#
loop_
_entity_poly.entity_id
_entity_poly.type
_entity_poly.pdbx_seq_one_letter_code
_entity_poly.pdbx_strand_id
1 'polypeptide(L)'
;MKRQAKLSPIFLALTLWLGALHCSGAAKQDNAQNNAIEAQGFHAFATIDGSNISAAFGTLSNTSEQPIALQKATVINSTATAELHQSIKEKGVVKMLPVDSITIPAKQSVELAPGGLHIMLINLPKPLEAGKTIALELAFDNGTTLKIEAPIKGRNIRERVINKSDKHAHH
;
A
#
# COMPACT_ATOMS: atom_id res chain seq x y z
N MET A 1 4.65 -58.82 65.81
CA MET A 1 6.09 -58.45 65.79
C MET A 1 6.21 -56.94 65.93
N LYS A 2 7.34 -56.47 66.46
CA LYS A 2 7.53 -55.30 67.34
C LYS A 2 7.29 -53.91 66.72
N ARG A 3 6.76 -53.01 67.57
CA ARG A 3 6.82 -51.54 67.48
C ARG A 3 8.22 -51.00 67.84
N GLN A 4 8.40 -49.69 67.61
CA GLN A 4 9.39 -48.74 68.16
C GLN A 4 10.72 -48.65 67.38
N ALA A 5 11.37 -47.49 67.17
CA ALA A 5 11.13 -46.06 67.41
C ALA A 5 12.36 -45.27 66.91
N LYS A 6 12.28 -43.92 66.96
CA LYS A 6 13.38 -42.93 67.03
C LYS A 6 13.98 -42.47 65.70
N LEU A 7 14.44 -41.23 65.51
CA LEU A 7 14.26 -39.88 66.07
C LEU A 7 15.04 -39.00 65.05
N SER A 8 14.61 -37.77 64.75
CA SER A 8 15.40 -36.82 63.94
C SER A 8 16.74 -36.46 64.62
N PRO A 9 17.71 -35.91 63.86
CA PRO A 9 17.87 -34.46 63.99
C PRO A 9 18.11 -33.71 62.67
N ILE A 10 17.69 -32.47 62.74
CA ILE A 10 17.82 -31.34 61.83
C ILE A 10 19.31 -31.06 61.53
N PHE A 11 19.68 -30.99 60.26
CA PHE A 11 20.87 -30.26 59.82
C PHE A 11 20.44 -29.15 58.85
N LEU A 12 20.57 -27.92 59.35
CA LEU A 12 20.53 -26.67 58.59
C LEU A 12 21.59 -26.74 57.48
N ALA A 13 21.18 -26.72 56.22
CA ALA A 13 22.05 -26.44 55.09
C ALA A 13 21.39 -25.35 54.24
N LEU A 14 21.67 -24.11 54.65
CA LEU A 14 21.40 -22.88 53.93
C LEU A 14 22.15 -22.93 52.59
N THR A 15 21.46 -23.27 51.51
CA THR A 15 21.99 -23.13 50.15
C THR A 15 21.11 -22.13 49.40
N LEU A 16 21.66 -20.92 49.29
CA LEU A 16 21.21 -19.88 48.37
C LEU A 16 21.12 -20.51 46.96
N TRP A 17 19.90 -20.67 46.44
CA TRP A 17 19.71 -20.92 45.02
C TRP A 17 18.95 -19.78 44.37
N LEU A 18 19.71 -19.12 43.51
CA LEU A 18 19.44 -17.97 42.70
C LEU A 18 18.37 -18.33 41.66
N GLY A 19 17.10 -18.14 41.97
CA GLY A 19 15.98 -18.38 41.07
C GLY A 19 15.55 -17.09 40.38
N ALA A 20 16.04 -16.89 39.15
CA ALA A 20 15.86 -15.71 38.33
C ALA A 20 14.41 -15.18 38.27
N LEU A 21 14.28 -13.88 38.53
CA LEU A 21 13.14 -13.05 38.22
C LEU A 21 12.74 -13.28 36.75
N HIS A 22 11.65 -14.01 36.52
CA HIS A 22 10.99 -14.05 35.22
C HIS A 22 10.32 -12.69 35.01
N CYS A 23 11.10 -11.72 34.52
CA CYS A 23 10.54 -10.54 33.90
C CYS A 23 9.93 -11.01 32.57
N SER A 24 8.64 -11.32 32.59
CA SER A 24 7.81 -11.39 31.38
C SER A 24 7.71 -9.99 30.79
N GLY A 25 8.82 -9.52 30.21
CA GLY A 25 8.80 -8.47 29.23
C GLY A 25 8.05 -9.02 28.03
N ALA A 26 6.75 -8.77 27.98
CA ALA A 26 6.04 -8.70 26.72
C ALA A 26 6.70 -7.55 25.94
N ALA A 27 7.77 -7.87 25.21
CA ALA A 27 8.24 -7.05 24.14
C ALA A 27 7.06 -6.94 23.18
N LYS A 28 6.33 -5.81 23.28
CA LYS A 28 5.48 -5.33 22.21
C LYS A 28 6.42 -5.26 21.02
N GLN A 29 6.26 -6.22 20.12
CA GLN A 29 6.86 -6.16 18.80
C GLN A 29 6.16 -5.01 18.10
N ASP A 30 6.61 -3.79 18.39
CA ASP A 30 6.24 -2.63 17.62
C ASP A 30 6.67 -2.94 16.19
N ASN A 31 5.68 -3.05 15.32
CA ASN A 31 5.78 -3.31 13.90
C ASN A 31 6.39 -2.08 13.20
N ALA A 32 7.59 -1.69 13.62
CA ALA A 32 8.38 -0.57 13.12
C ALA A 32 9.54 -1.08 12.25
N GLN A 33 9.36 -2.22 11.59
CA GLN A 33 10.33 -2.78 10.67
C GLN A 33 9.97 -2.30 9.24
N ASN A 34 10.73 -1.32 8.73
CA ASN A 34 10.85 -0.95 7.30
C ASN A 34 9.76 -0.05 6.66
N ASN A 35 9.37 1.06 7.29
CA ASN A 35 8.63 2.15 6.61
C ASN A 35 9.55 3.01 5.71
N ALA A 36 10.34 2.36 4.85
CA ALA A 36 11.18 3.06 3.87
C ALA A 36 10.38 3.65 2.72
N ILE A 37 9.14 3.20 2.52
CA ILE A 37 8.25 3.72 1.49
C ILE A 37 7.11 4.49 2.14
N GLU A 38 6.88 5.69 1.62
CA GLU A 38 5.76 6.54 1.98
C GLU A 38 4.87 6.78 0.76
N ALA A 39 3.56 6.85 0.98
CA ALA A 39 2.57 7.16 -0.05
C ALA A 39 1.86 8.46 0.31
N GLN A 40 1.83 9.41 -0.62
CA GLN A 40 1.21 10.72 -0.41
C GLN A 40 0.22 11.07 -1.53
N GLY A 41 -0.84 11.79 -1.16
CA GLY A 41 -1.76 12.41 -2.12
C GLY A 41 -2.56 11.44 -2.99
N PHE A 42 -2.65 10.17 -2.58
CA PHE A 42 -3.32 9.15 -3.37
C PHE A 42 -4.79 9.48 -3.57
N HIS A 43 -5.29 9.28 -4.79
CA HIS A 43 -6.68 9.45 -5.15
C HIS A 43 -7.03 8.61 -6.38
N ALA A 44 -8.29 8.21 -6.51
CA ALA A 44 -8.81 7.55 -7.70
C ALA A 44 -9.78 8.48 -8.42
N PHE A 45 -9.99 8.27 -9.72
CA PHE A 45 -11.10 8.94 -10.41
C PHE A 45 -12.41 8.19 -10.24
N ALA A 46 -13.51 8.93 -10.18
CA ALA A 46 -14.83 8.37 -10.36
C ALA A 46 -14.93 7.69 -11.73
N THR A 47 -15.65 6.57 -11.79
CA THR A 47 -15.98 5.92 -13.05
C THR A 47 -16.96 6.79 -13.83
N ILE A 48 -16.88 6.75 -15.16
CA ILE A 48 -17.95 7.28 -16.02
C ILE A 48 -19.09 6.26 -16.01
N ASP A 49 -20.33 6.72 -16.18
CA ASP A 49 -21.50 5.84 -16.29
C ASP A 49 -21.26 4.74 -17.33
N GLY A 50 -21.53 3.49 -16.94
CA GLY A 50 -21.29 2.30 -17.77
C GLY A 50 -19.83 1.82 -17.83
N SER A 51 -18.86 2.52 -17.23
CA SER A 51 -17.46 2.08 -17.15
C SER A 51 -17.22 1.24 -15.90
N ASN A 52 -16.58 0.10 -16.08
CA ASN A 52 -16.03 -0.74 -15.00
C ASN A 52 -14.52 -0.55 -14.82
N ILE A 53 -13.98 0.55 -15.36
CA ILE A 53 -12.55 0.89 -15.35
C ILE A 53 -12.34 2.27 -14.72
N SER A 54 -11.30 2.39 -13.90
CA SER A 54 -10.77 3.66 -13.39
C SER A 54 -9.26 3.59 -13.20
N ALA A 55 -8.65 4.64 -12.66
CA ALA A 55 -7.24 4.66 -12.29
C ALA A 55 -7.02 5.41 -10.97
N ALA A 56 -5.99 5.00 -10.24
CA ALA A 56 -5.49 5.66 -9.04
C ALA A 56 -4.10 6.27 -9.29
N PHE A 57 -3.89 7.41 -8.64
CA PHE A 57 -2.76 8.33 -8.81
C PHE A 57 -2.28 8.76 -7.44
N GLY A 58 -1.04 9.20 -7.32
CA GLY A 58 -0.41 9.61 -6.06
C GLY A 58 1.10 9.65 -6.18
N THR A 59 1.80 9.87 -5.07
CA THR A 59 3.27 9.89 -5.04
C THR A 59 3.77 8.81 -4.11
N LEU A 60 4.78 8.07 -4.57
CA LEU A 60 5.52 7.11 -3.76
C LEU A 60 6.93 7.67 -3.51
N SER A 61 7.34 7.71 -2.24
CA SER A 61 8.63 8.24 -1.82
C SER A 61 9.44 7.15 -1.14
N ASN A 62 10.70 6.98 -1.54
CA ASN A 62 11.63 6.02 -0.97
C ASN A 62 12.68 6.75 -0.12
N THR A 63 12.64 6.52 1.19
CA THR A 63 13.56 7.12 2.17
C THR A 63 14.79 6.24 2.45
N SER A 64 14.89 5.05 1.85
CA SER A 64 16.05 4.17 1.98
C SER A 64 17.21 4.54 1.06
N GLU A 65 18.36 3.88 1.27
CA GLU A 65 19.57 4.00 0.45
C GLU A 65 19.58 3.08 -0.78
N GLN A 66 18.54 2.25 -0.97
CA GLN A 66 18.46 1.31 -2.09
C GLN A 66 17.19 1.57 -2.91
N PRO A 67 17.22 1.36 -4.24
CA PRO A 67 16.00 1.35 -5.04
C PRO A 67 15.01 0.30 -4.52
N ILE A 68 13.72 0.63 -4.55
CA ILE A 68 12.62 -0.26 -4.17
C ILE A 68 11.60 -0.23 -5.30
N ALA A 69 11.09 -1.38 -5.71
CA ALA A 69 10.10 -1.47 -6.80
C ALA A 69 8.72 -1.87 -6.27
N LEU A 70 7.70 -1.10 -6.66
CA LEU A 70 6.30 -1.52 -6.52
C LEU A 70 6.03 -2.62 -7.53
N GLN A 71 5.74 -3.83 -7.06
CA GLN A 71 5.49 -5.00 -7.92
C GLN A 71 4.01 -5.28 -8.13
N LYS A 72 3.18 -4.95 -7.13
CA LYS A 72 1.77 -5.31 -7.16
C LYS A 72 0.91 -4.29 -6.43
N ALA A 73 -0.26 -4.03 -6.99
CA ALA A 73 -1.36 -3.36 -6.31
C ALA A 73 -2.54 -4.32 -6.18
N THR A 74 -3.29 -4.24 -5.09
CA THR A 74 -4.51 -5.03 -4.87
C THR A 74 -5.61 -4.12 -4.32
N VAL A 75 -6.84 -4.28 -4.81
CA VAL A 75 -8.00 -3.58 -4.24
C VAL A 75 -8.50 -4.36 -3.03
N ILE A 76 -8.50 -3.74 -1.85
CA ILE A 76 -8.93 -4.39 -0.61
C ILE A 76 -10.45 -4.59 -0.65
N ASN A 77 -10.93 -5.76 -0.23
CA ASN A 77 -12.36 -6.13 -0.16
C ASN A 77 -13.12 -5.99 -1.49
N SER A 78 -12.45 -6.18 -2.62
CA SER A 78 -13.05 -6.10 -3.96
C SER A 78 -12.49 -7.18 -4.88
N THR A 79 -13.29 -7.63 -5.85
CA THR A 79 -12.86 -8.52 -6.93
C THR A 79 -12.21 -7.76 -8.09
N ALA A 80 -12.09 -6.44 -7.98
CA ALA A 80 -11.44 -5.61 -9.00
C ALA A 80 -9.96 -5.96 -9.13
N THR A 81 -9.47 -5.94 -10.35
CA THR A 81 -8.05 -6.13 -10.67
C THR A 81 -7.35 -4.78 -10.64
N ALA A 82 -6.18 -4.71 -10.00
CA ALA A 82 -5.31 -3.55 -10.03
C ALA A 82 -4.02 -3.91 -10.79
N GLU A 83 -3.72 -3.14 -11.84
CA GLU A 83 -2.56 -3.32 -12.70
C GLU A 83 -1.69 -2.05 -12.69
N LEU A 84 -0.37 -2.20 -12.84
CA LEU A 84 0.55 -1.07 -12.96
C LEU A 84 0.69 -0.71 -14.43
N HIS A 85 0.48 0.54 -14.80
CA HIS A 85 0.46 0.99 -16.20
C HIS A 85 1.31 2.24 -16.39
N GLN A 86 1.86 2.40 -17.60
CA GLN A 86 2.48 3.62 -18.08
C GLN A 86 1.71 4.14 -19.30
N SER A 87 1.33 5.41 -19.26
CA SER A 87 0.85 6.11 -20.44
C SER A 87 2.03 6.58 -21.28
N ILE A 88 2.05 6.21 -22.55
CA ILE A 88 3.02 6.70 -23.53
C ILE A 88 2.30 7.40 -24.68
N LYS A 89 2.90 8.45 -25.22
CA LYS A 89 2.40 9.13 -26.42
C LYS A 89 3.24 8.72 -27.61
N GLU A 90 2.66 7.94 -28.51
CA GLU A 90 3.32 7.47 -29.72
C GLU A 90 2.52 7.92 -30.94
N LYS A 91 3.17 8.65 -31.87
CA LYS A 91 2.54 9.13 -33.12
C LYS A 91 1.22 9.90 -32.89
N GLY A 92 1.14 10.69 -31.82
CA GLY A 92 -0.04 11.46 -31.46
C GLY A 92 -1.15 10.69 -30.72
N VAL A 93 -1.00 9.37 -30.56
CA VAL A 93 -1.93 8.50 -29.84
C VAL A 93 -1.39 8.22 -28.45
N VAL A 94 -2.25 8.34 -27.43
CA VAL A 94 -1.92 7.92 -26.06
C VAL A 94 -2.23 6.44 -25.93
N LYS A 95 -1.23 5.64 -25.54
CA LYS A 95 -1.37 4.22 -25.21
C LYS A 95 -1.12 4.04 -23.72
N MET A 96 -1.92 3.18 -23.08
CA MET A 96 -1.67 2.72 -21.71
C MET A 96 -1.09 1.32 -21.82
N LEU A 97 0.16 1.16 -21.39
CA LEU A 97 0.87 -0.12 -21.44
C LEU A 97 1.03 -0.65 -20.02
N PRO A 98 0.71 -1.93 -19.76
CA PRO A 98 1.02 -2.55 -18.49
C PRO A 98 2.54 -2.61 -18.29
N VAL A 99 2.97 -2.47 -17.04
CA VAL A 99 4.35 -2.62 -16.60
C VAL A 99 4.41 -3.60 -15.43
N ASP A 100 5.47 -4.40 -15.36
CA ASP A 100 5.61 -5.42 -14.30
C ASP A 100 5.92 -4.81 -12.93
N SER A 101 6.58 -3.65 -12.92
CA SER A 101 6.91 -2.94 -11.69
C SER A 101 7.17 -1.45 -11.92
N ILE A 102 7.11 -0.67 -10.83
CA ILE A 102 7.50 0.75 -10.81
C ILE A 102 8.64 0.92 -9.82
N THR A 103 9.86 1.17 -10.32
CA THR A 103 11.03 1.43 -9.48
C THR A 103 10.99 2.84 -8.91
N ILE A 104 11.14 2.94 -7.58
CA ILE A 104 11.32 4.19 -6.84
C ILE A 104 12.79 4.24 -6.40
N PRO A 105 13.62 5.10 -7.02
CA PRO A 105 15.04 5.17 -6.69
C PRO A 105 15.29 5.56 -5.23
N ALA A 106 16.45 5.18 -4.70
CA ALA A 106 16.87 5.55 -3.34
C ALA A 106 16.77 7.07 -3.14
N LYS A 107 16.23 7.50 -1.99
CA LYS A 107 16.06 8.92 -1.60
C LYS A 107 15.26 9.75 -2.60
N GLN A 108 14.44 9.13 -3.45
CA GLN A 108 13.65 9.82 -4.47
C GLN A 108 12.16 9.47 -4.37
N SER A 109 11.37 10.25 -5.09
CA SER A 109 9.94 10.05 -5.24
C SER A 109 9.58 9.82 -6.69
N VAL A 110 8.55 9.01 -6.92
CA VAL A 110 7.94 8.76 -8.22
C VAL A 110 6.49 9.20 -8.16
N GLU A 111 6.09 10.05 -9.11
CA GLU A 111 4.72 10.50 -9.26
C GLU A 111 3.94 9.58 -10.21
N LEU A 112 2.81 9.10 -9.74
CA LEU A 112 1.81 8.39 -10.52
C LEU A 112 0.74 9.41 -10.91
N ALA A 113 0.81 9.94 -12.12
CA ALA A 113 -0.03 11.02 -12.62
C ALA A 113 -0.72 10.68 -13.96
N PRO A 114 -1.85 11.34 -14.29
CA PRO A 114 -2.49 11.18 -15.58
C PRO A 114 -1.54 11.49 -16.75
N GLY A 115 -1.41 10.56 -17.69
CA GLY A 115 -0.46 10.70 -18.80
C GLY A 115 0.96 10.20 -18.51
N GLY A 116 1.22 9.68 -17.30
CA GLY A 116 2.43 8.95 -16.92
C GLY A 116 2.11 7.60 -16.29
N LEU A 117 2.79 7.27 -15.19
CA LEU A 117 2.57 6.06 -14.41
C LEU A 117 1.25 6.13 -13.63
N HIS A 118 0.56 5.01 -13.48
CA HIS A 118 -0.68 4.93 -12.71
C HIS A 118 -1.04 3.50 -12.34
N ILE A 119 -1.93 3.35 -11.36
CA ILE A 119 -2.54 2.07 -11.02
C ILE A 119 -3.89 1.99 -11.73
N MET A 120 -4.00 1.14 -12.74
CA MET A 120 -5.22 0.90 -13.49
C MET A 120 -6.13 -0.05 -12.70
N LEU A 121 -7.40 0.32 -12.52
CA LEU A 121 -8.41 -0.47 -11.82
C LEU A 121 -9.40 -1.01 -12.86
N ILE A 122 -9.49 -2.33 -12.98
CA ILE A 122 -10.26 -3.04 -14.01
C ILE A 122 -11.24 -3.99 -13.33
N ASN A 123 -12.34 -4.34 -14.03
CA ASN A 123 -13.36 -5.26 -13.52
C ASN A 123 -13.97 -4.80 -12.19
N LEU A 124 -14.17 -3.49 -12.05
CA LEU A 124 -14.82 -2.93 -10.87
C LEU A 124 -16.24 -3.50 -10.73
N PRO A 125 -16.57 -4.16 -9.60
CA PRO A 125 -17.90 -4.77 -9.42
C PRO A 125 -19.00 -3.73 -9.22
N LYS A 126 -18.62 -2.51 -8.82
CA LYS A 126 -19.50 -1.35 -8.67
C LYS A 126 -18.78 -0.10 -9.20
N PRO A 127 -19.51 0.87 -9.76
CA PRO A 127 -18.96 2.18 -10.11
C PRO A 127 -18.24 2.84 -8.93
N LEU A 128 -17.15 3.57 -9.21
CA LEU A 128 -16.49 4.42 -8.21
C LEU A 128 -17.19 5.77 -8.19
N GLU A 129 -17.78 6.11 -7.05
CA GLU A 129 -18.52 7.36 -6.86
C GLU A 129 -17.65 8.42 -6.17
N ALA A 130 -17.70 9.65 -6.66
CA ALA A 130 -16.97 10.77 -6.08
C ALA A 130 -17.37 10.99 -4.61
N GLY A 131 -16.39 11.34 -3.77
CA GLY A 131 -16.58 11.54 -2.33
C GLY A 131 -16.53 10.26 -1.49
N LYS A 132 -16.49 9.08 -2.12
CA LYS A 132 -16.17 7.81 -1.44
C LYS A 132 -14.65 7.58 -1.44
N THR A 133 -14.22 6.48 -0.83
CA THR A 133 -12.81 6.06 -0.75
C THR A 133 -12.68 4.63 -1.25
N ILE A 134 -11.58 4.34 -1.94
CA ILE A 134 -11.14 2.99 -2.27
C ILE A 134 -9.83 2.68 -1.55
N ALA A 135 -9.74 1.52 -0.91
CA ALA A 135 -8.54 1.08 -0.21
C ALA A 135 -7.70 0.17 -1.10
N LEU A 136 -6.41 0.45 -1.20
CA LEU A 136 -5.45 -0.34 -1.98
C LEU A 136 -4.34 -0.86 -1.07
N GLU A 137 -3.84 -2.05 -1.36
CA GLU A 137 -2.63 -2.60 -0.79
C GLU A 137 -1.54 -2.64 -1.87
N LEU A 138 -0.40 -2.02 -1.58
CA LEU A 138 0.76 -1.92 -2.45
C LEU A 138 1.85 -2.85 -1.91
N ALA A 139 2.33 -3.79 -2.73
CA ALA A 139 3.39 -4.72 -2.36
C ALA A 139 4.67 -4.44 -3.15
N PHE A 140 5.77 -4.32 -2.41
CA PHE A 140 7.08 -3.94 -2.93
C PHE A 140 8.04 -5.13 -2.96
N ASP A 141 9.10 -5.02 -3.76
CA ASP A 141 10.11 -6.06 -3.98
C ASP A 141 10.93 -6.43 -2.74
N ASN A 142 11.08 -5.50 -1.81
CA ASN A 142 11.74 -5.70 -0.53
C ASN A 142 10.85 -6.41 0.52
N GLY A 143 9.63 -6.83 0.14
CA GLY A 143 8.67 -7.48 1.02
C GLY A 143 7.81 -6.53 1.85
N THR A 144 8.02 -5.21 1.74
CA THR A 144 7.15 -4.21 2.38
C THR A 144 5.77 -4.24 1.72
N THR A 145 4.73 -4.08 2.54
CA THR A 145 3.35 -3.85 2.08
C THR A 145 2.82 -2.57 2.69
N LEU A 146 2.21 -1.70 1.86
CA LEU A 146 1.62 -0.44 2.30
C LEU A 146 0.14 -0.40 1.95
N LYS A 147 -0.70 -0.21 2.97
CA LYS A 147 -2.14 0.03 2.78
C LYS A 147 -2.37 1.53 2.63
N ILE A 148 -3.08 1.91 1.59
CA ILE A 148 -3.43 3.29 1.31
C ILE A 148 -4.93 3.44 1.15
N GLU A 149 -5.44 4.59 1.55
CA GLU A 149 -6.79 5.04 1.26
C GLU A 149 -6.73 6.10 0.15
N ALA A 150 -7.40 5.85 -0.96
CA ALA A 150 -7.47 6.76 -2.09
C ALA A 150 -8.89 7.35 -2.18
N PRO A 151 -9.10 8.62 -1.80
CA PRO A 151 -10.36 9.31 -2.03
C PRO A 151 -10.69 9.35 -3.52
N ILE A 152 -11.97 9.13 -3.84
CA ILE A 152 -12.45 9.13 -5.21
C ILE A 152 -12.85 10.56 -5.59
N LYS A 153 -12.14 11.12 -6.56
CA LYS A 153 -12.37 12.46 -7.11
C LYS A 153 -13.23 12.39 -8.37
N GLY A 154 -14.16 13.34 -8.52
CA GLY A 154 -14.92 13.48 -9.76
C GLY A 154 -14.00 13.75 -10.94
N ARG A 155 -14.28 13.12 -12.08
CA ARG A 155 -13.63 13.48 -13.34
C ARG A 155 -14.28 14.77 -13.83
N ASN A 156 -13.58 15.90 -13.83
CA ASN A 156 -14.07 17.12 -14.48
C ASN A 156 -14.05 16.93 -16.01
N ILE A 157 -15.04 16.21 -16.53
CA ILE A 157 -15.19 15.92 -17.96
C ILE A 157 -15.79 17.12 -18.70
N ARG A 158 -16.52 18.01 -17.99
CA ARG A 158 -17.23 19.15 -18.59
C ARG A 158 -16.31 20.26 -19.10
N GLU A 159 -15.13 20.45 -18.50
CA GLU A 159 -14.23 21.55 -18.90
C GLU A 159 -13.38 21.22 -20.15
N ARG A 160 -13.20 19.93 -20.48
CA ARG A 160 -12.40 19.52 -21.64
C ARG A 160 -13.19 19.55 -22.96
N VAL A 161 -14.53 19.51 -22.90
CA VAL A 161 -15.39 19.59 -24.10
C VAL A 161 -15.56 21.03 -24.55
N ILE A 162 -15.77 21.99 -23.62
CA ILE A 162 -15.99 23.40 -23.97
C ILE A 162 -14.72 24.04 -24.56
N ASN A 163 -13.53 23.73 -24.03
CA ASN A 163 -12.27 24.28 -24.55
C ASN A 163 -11.81 23.70 -25.90
N LYS A 164 -12.48 22.67 -26.44
CA LYS A 164 -12.18 22.11 -27.77
C LYS A 164 -13.08 22.68 -28.87
N SER A 165 -14.28 23.16 -28.54
CA SER A 165 -15.24 23.71 -29.49
C SER A 165 -14.92 25.14 -29.97
N ASP A 166 -14.11 25.92 -29.23
CA ASP A 166 -13.88 27.33 -29.56
C ASP A 166 -12.64 27.61 -30.43
N LYS A 167 -11.91 26.58 -30.90
CA LYS A 167 -10.66 26.77 -31.68
C LYS A 167 -10.76 26.49 -33.18
N HIS A 168 -11.94 26.25 -33.75
CA HIS A 168 -12.11 25.97 -35.19
C HIS A 168 -13.15 26.88 -35.88
N ALA A 169 -13.19 28.17 -35.51
CA ALA A 169 -14.01 29.15 -36.21
C ALA A 169 -13.15 30.29 -36.76
N HIS A 170 -12.34 29.99 -37.77
CA HIS A 170 -11.86 30.97 -38.75
C HIS A 170 -11.71 30.26 -40.09
N HIS A 171 -12.63 30.54 -41.01
CA HIS A 171 -12.38 30.84 -42.42
C HIS A 171 -13.64 31.45 -43.02
#